data_AF-A0AA39KPA1-F1
#
_entry.id   AF-A0AA39KPA1-F1
#
_cell.length_a   1.000
_cell.length_b   1.000
_cell.length_c   1.000
_cell.angle_alpha   90.00
_cell.angle_beta   90.00
_cell.angle_gamma   90.00
#
_symmetry.space_group_name_H-M   'P 1'
#
loop_
_entity.id
_entity.type
_entity.pdbx_description
1 polymer ?
#
loop_
_entity_poly.entity_id
_entity_poly.type
_entity_poly.pdbx_seq_one_letter_code
_entity_poly.pdbx_strand_id
1 'polypeptide(L)'
;MSQNKRKSLKKSPQKINNSSRDSDESDDPTAKLIIKVRNMKQNFIGDYIGRELVKHECFPQYKDIIIVDKDEEIIPTLDEIYDILHPQLATTWLGITRSTIDDEVQSYKLWVNLNGTPIGKHQFQLRAIKANESGIELKLKVMDELGYSSLNSVWDDNSHSSFEFKDMSTYHNICEITKFSGVLIMSIITIAGNILWYCGDYSLKFTHELTKLIQVMTPIIFGILDFMSKCVGGFYWLIYMLWRGNSDRTPKYSYPAINPSQLAIMPGPSPTRRSYPVPKRYFK
;
A
#
# COMPACT_ATOMS: atom_id res chain seq x y z
N MET A 1 6.96 30.40 54.46
CA MET A 1 5.77 29.90 53.71
C MET A 1 6.13 28.56 53.12
N SER A 2 6.00 27.50 53.92
CA SER A 2 4.87 26.54 53.94
C SER A 2 4.96 25.52 52.80
N GLN A 3 5.43 24.34 53.18
CA GLN A 3 5.45 23.11 52.41
C GLN A 3 4.01 22.66 52.11
N ASN A 4 3.76 22.07 50.93
CA ASN A 4 2.63 21.15 50.82
C ASN A 4 3.00 19.91 50.00
N LYS A 5 2.94 18.79 50.72
CA LYS A 5 3.45 17.46 50.38
C LYS A 5 2.22 16.57 50.24
N ARG A 6 1.82 16.20 49.03
CA ARG A 6 0.80 15.16 48.81
C ARG A 6 1.46 13.90 48.27
N LYS A 7 1.64 12.94 49.17
CA LYS A 7 1.88 11.53 48.90
C LYS A 7 0.55 10.91 48.46
N SER A 8 0.50 10.19 47.35
CA SER A 8 -0.59 9.26 47.04
C SER A 8 -0.02 7.90 46.65
N LEU A 9 -0.59 6.88 47.29
CA LEU A 9 -0.26 5.47 47.34
C LEU A 9 0.22 4.81 46.04
N LYS A 10 1.41 4.19 46.11
CA LYS A 10 1.75 3.01 45.32
C LYS A 10 1.00 1.80 45.89
N LYS A 11 0.10 1.18 45.12
CA LYS A 11 -0.42 -0.16 45.39
C LYS A 11 0.24 -1.13 44.42
N SER A 12 1.17 -1.92 44.94
CA SER A 12 1.82 -3.01 44.21
C SER A 12 0.83 -4.14 43.97
N PRO A 13 0.84 -4.82 42.81
CA PRO A 13 0.06 -6.04 42.63
C PRO A 13 0.67 -7.16 43.48
N GLN A 14 -0.14 -7.70 44.40
CA GLN A 14 0.18 -8.91 45.14
C GLN A 14 0.23 -10.09 44.18
N LYS A 15 1.38 -10.74 44.18
CA LYS A 15 1.65 -12.03 43.57
C LYS A 15 0.94 -13.08 44.43
N ILE A 16 -0.23 -13.55 44.01
CA ILE A 16 -0.88 -14.70 44.63
C ILE A 16 -0.33 -15.95 43.93
N ASN A 17 0.75 -16.48 44.51
CA ASN A 17 1.05 -17.90 44.45
C ASN A 17 0.24 -18.60 45.55
N ASN A 18 -0.17 -19.83 45.23
CA ASN A 18 -0.71 -20.92 46.06
C ASN A 18 -1.99 -21.43 45.37
N SER A 19 -2.25 -22.71 45.22
CA SER A 19 -1.53 -23.94 45.53
C SER A 19 -2.46 -25.03 45.01
N SER A 20 -1.88 -26.12 44.51
CA SER A 20 -2.51 -27.44 44.43
C SER A 20 -3.57 -27.66 45.52
N ARG A 21 -4.83 -27.80 45.11
CA ARG A 21 -5.90 -28.41 45.88
C ARG A 21 -6.73 -29.24 44.92
N ASP A 22 -6.52 -30.54 45.04
CA ASP A 22 -7.39 -31.58 44.54
C ASP A 22 -8.84 -31.33 44.97
N SER A 23 -9.74 -31.61 44.02
CA SER A 23 -11.04 -32.22 44.24
C SER A 23 -11.93 -31.62 45.32
N ASP A 24 -12.75 -30.65 44.93
CA ASP A 24 -14.14 -30.60 45.40
C ASP A 24 -15.04 -30.35 44.18
N GLU A 25 -15.83 -31.36 43.88
CA GLU A 25 -16.76 -31.46 42.78
C GLU A 25 -17.95 -30.53 43.02
N SER A 26 -17.82 -29.25 42.60
CA SER A 26 -18.98 -28.37 42.52
C SER A 26 -19.85 -28.84 41.34
N ASP A 27 -21.02 -29.38 41.63
CA ASP A 27 -22.04 -29.77 40.64
C ASP A 27 -22.70 -28.59 39.91
N ASP A 28 -22.06 -27.42 39.91
CA ASP A 28 -22.51 -26.28 39.15
C ASP A 28 -22.26 -26.55 37.65
N PRO A 29 -23.33 -26.65 36.82
CA PRO A 29 -23.20 -26.93 35.39
C PRO A 29 -22.36 -25.87 34.66
N THR A 30 -22.28 -24.64 35.20
CA THR A 30 -21.46 -23.57 34.63
C THR A 30 -19.96 -23.83 34.79
N ALA A 31 -19.53 -24.38 35.93
CA ALA A 31 -18.13 -24.70 36.18
C ALA A 31 -17.64 -25.82 35.24
N LYS A 32 -18.48 -26.84 35.01
CA LYS A 32 -18.21 -27.92 34.06
C LYS A 32 -18.07 -27.39 32.63
N LEU A 33 -18.94 -26.47 32.21
CA LEU A 33 -18.83 -25.78 30.92
C LEU A 33 -17.56 -24.94 30.78
N ILE A 34 -17.21 -24.15 31.78
CA ILE A 34 -16.01 -23.29 31.74
C ILE A 34 -14.75 -24.15 31.54
N ILE A 35 -14.67 -25.29 32.22
CA ILE A 35 -13.56 -26.24 32.09
C ILE A 35 -13.56 -26.87 30.68
N LYS A 36 -14.72 -27.29 30.18
CA LYS A 36 -14.88 -27.87 28.84
C LYS A 36 -14.44 -26.90 27.74
N VAL A 37 -14.94 -25.67 27.79
CA VAL A 37 -14.64 -24.61 26.82
C VAL A 37 -13.17 -24.19 26.89
N ARG A 38 -12.59 -24.13 28.09
CA ARG A 38 -11.16 -23.84 28.25
C ARG A 38 -10.27 -24.92 27.63
N ASN A 39 -10.72 -26.18 27.66
CA ASN A 39 -9.99 -27.30 27.08
C ASN A 39 -10.22 -27.42 25.55
N MET A 40 -11.34 -26.91 25.05
CA MET A 40 -11.63 -26.80 23.62
C MET A 40 -10.78 -25.69 22.99
N LYS A 41 -9.62 -26.06 22.45
CA LYS A 41 -8.80 -25.21 21.58
C LYS A 41 -9.33 -25.22 20.14
N GLN A 42 -10.65 -25.24 19.95
CA GLN A 42 -11.25 -25.23 18.62
C GLN A 42 -11.10 -23.84 18.01
N ASN A 43 -10.64 -23.83 16.76
CA ASN A 43 -10.60 -22.64 15.94
C ASN A 43 -11.80 -22.70 15.00
N PHE A 44 -12.43 -21.56 14.75
CA PHE A 44 -13.56 -21.42 13.85
C PHE A 44 -13.39 -20.17 12.99
N ILE A 45 -14.07 -20.11 11.86
CA ILE A 45 -14.07 -18.92 11.00
C ILE A 45 -15.32 -18.09 11.35
N GLY A 46 -15.15 -16.78 11.44
CA GLY A 46 -16.26 -15.86 11.67
C GLY A 46 -16.09 -14.56 10.89
N ASP A 47 -17.22 -13.94 10.58
CA ASP A 47 -17.31 -12.63 9.94
C ASP A 47 -17.45 -11.53 10.99
N TYR A 48 -16.40 -10.73 11.18
CA TYR A 48 -16.44 -9.56 12.04
C TYR A 48 -17.04 -8.36 11.29
N ILE A 49 -18.25 -7.95 11.66
CA ILE A 49 -19.00 -6.88 10.99
C ILE A 49 -18.60 -5.50 11.51
N GLY A 50 -18.37 -5.38 12.82
CA GLY A 50 -18.05 -4.10 13.44
C GLY A 50 -18.56 -4.00 14.88
N ARG A 51 -18.75 -2.75 15.32
CA ARG A 51 -19.16 -2.42 16.69
C ARG A 51 -20.58 -1.89 16.75
N GLU A 52 -21.39 -2.47 17.61
CA GLU A 52 -22.74 -1.99 17.90
C GLU A 52 -22.88 -1.65 19.38
N LEU A 53 -23.74 -0.67 19.66
CA LEU A 53 -24.03 -0.23 21.02
C LEU A 53 -25.13 -1.11 21.62
N VAL A 54 -24.78 -1.92 22.63
CA VAL A 54 -25.76 -2.70 23.37
C VAL A 54 -26.46 -1.77 24.38
N LYS A 55 -27.75 -1.49 24.13
CA LYS A 55 -28.55 -0.56 24.95
C LYS A 55 -29.22 -1.22 26.16
N HIS A 56 -29.18 -2.54 26.27
CA HIS A 56 -29.89 -3.31 27.30
C HIS A 56 -29.17 -3.38 28.65
N GLU A 57 -27.95 -2.84 28.74
CA GLU A 57 -27.16 -2.84 29.97
C GLU A 57 -27.45 -1.59 30.83
N CYS A 58 -27.27 -1.70 32.14
CA CYS A 58 -27.22 -0.52 33.02
C CYS A 58 -26.07 0.45 32.65
N PHE A 59 -25.13 0.01 31.80
CA PHE A 59 -24.05 0.81 31.25
C PHE A 59 -23.93 0.56 29.74
N PRO A 60 -24.28 1.51 28.87
CA PRO A 60 -24.19 1.31 27.43
C PRO A 60 -22.73 1.09 27.01
N GLN A 61 -22.42 -0.11 26.53
CA GLN A 61 -21.07 -0.48 26.07
C GLN A 61 -21.10 -0.87 24.59
N TYR A 62 -20.09 -0.44 23.85
CA TYR A 62 -19.84 -0.93 22.50
C TYR A 62 -19.28 -2.35 22.58
N LYS A 63 -19.89 -3.26 21.83
CA LYS A 63 -19.43 -4.64 21.68
C LYS A 63 -19.15 -4.91 20.20
N ASP A 64 -18.15 -5.73 19.97
CA ASP A 64 -17.78 -6.24 18.65
C ASP A 64 -18.70 -7.41 18.28
N ILE A 65 -19.25 -7.39 17.07
CA ILE A 65 -20.16 -8.43 16.56
C ILE A 65 -19.43 -9.32 15.58
N ILE A 66 -19.45 -10.62 15.88
CA ILE A 66 -18.97 -11.67 14.97
C ILE A 66 -20.15 -12.54 14.59
N ILE A 67 -20.33 -12.77 13.30
CA ILE A 67 -21.26 -13.76 12.76
C ILE A 67 -20.50 -15.07 12.53
N VAL A 68 -21.08 -16.17 13.00
CA VAL A 68 -20.60 -17.53 12.77
C VAL A 68 -21.65 -18.27 11.95
N ASP A 69 -21.21 -18.87 10.85
CA ASP A 69 -22.06 -19.63 9.93
C ASP A 69 -22.42 -21.01 10.52
N LYS A 70 -23.54 -21.57 10.08
CA LYS A 70 -24.08 -22.86 10.56
C LYS A 70 -23.14 -24.05 10.33
N ASP A 71 -22.26 -23.96 9.33
CA ASP A 71 -21.38 -25.06 8.91
C ASP A 71 -20.13 -25.20 9.80
N GLU A 72 -19.94 -24.31 10.77
CA GLU A 72 -18.76 -24.32 11.63
C GLU A 72 -18.85 -25.38 12.75
N GLU A 73 -17.74 -26.04 13.03
CA GLU A 73 -17.65 -27.12 14.04
C GLU A 73 -17.94 -26.64 15.48
N ILE A 74 -17.92 -25.32 15.72
CA ILE A 74 -18.17 -24.73 17.03
C ILE A 74 -19.66 -24.61 17.36
N ILE A 75 -20.55 -24.70 16.38
CA ILE A 75 -22.01 -24.57 16.53
C ILE A 75 -22.60 -25.49 17.62
N PRO A 76 -22.34 -26.82 17.63
CA PRO A 76 -22.87 -27.69 18.69
C PRO A 76 -22.40 -27.28 20.09
N THR A 77 -21.20 -26.72 20.20
CA THR A 77 -20.66 -26.23 21.47
C THR A 77 -21.34 -24.94 21.90
N LEU A 78 -21.59 -24.01 20.96
CA LEU A 78 -22.34 -22.78 21.22
C LEU A 78 -23.78 -23.09 21.63
N ASP A 79 -24.38 -24.12 21.03
CA ASP A 79 -25.71 -24.62 21.40
C ASP A 79 -25.75 -25.11 22.85
N GLU A 80 -24.81 -25.97 23.23
CA GLU A 80 -24.71 -26.48 24.60
C GLU A 80 -24.47 -25.34 25.61
N ILE A 81 -23.62 -24.37 25.26
CA ILE A 81 -23.38 -23.18 26.10
C ILE A 81 -24.67 -22.37 26.24
N TYR A 82 -25.39 -22.13 25.14
CA TYR A 82 -26.63 -21.37 25.18
C TYR A 82 -27.70 -22.10 26.00
N ASP A 83 -27.89 -23.40 25.81
CA ASP A 83 -28.94 -24.16 26.50
C ASP A 83 -28.73 -24.26 28.01
N ILE A 84 -27.47 -24.26 28.47
CA ILE A 84 -27.16 -24.26 29.90
C ILE A 84 -27.28 -22.86 30.51
N LEU A 85 -26.87 -21.82 29.77
CA LEU A 85 -26.87 -20.44 30.27
C LEU A 85 -28.24 -19.77 30.19
N HIS A 86 -29.01 -20.04 29.14
CA HIS A 86 -30.33 -19.47 28.91
C HIS A 86 -31.30 -19.62 30.11
N PRO A 87 -31.48 -20.81 30.72
CA PRO A 87 -32.37 -20.97 31.87
C PRO A 87 -31.87 -20.28 33.14
N GLN A 88 -30.58 -19.98 33.25
CA GLN A 88 -29.99 -19.29 34.40
C GLN A 88 -29.98 -17.75 34.25
N LEU A 89 -30.27 -17.24 33.06
CA LEU A 89 -30.19 -15.82 32.71
C LEU A 89 -31.59 -15.18 32.60
N ALA A 90 -32.31 -15.10 33.72
CA ALA A 90 -33.55 -14.31 33.76
C ALA A 90 -33.28 -12.79 33.80
N THR A 91 -32.10 -12.36 34.26
CA THR A 91 -31.78 -10.95 34.53
C THR A 91 -30.46 -10.48 33.93
N THR A 92 -29.64 -11.38 33.41
CA THR A 92 -28.29 -11.09 32.93
C THR A 92 -28.21 -11.19 31.41
N TRP A 93 -27.39 -10.34 30.79
CA TRP A 93 -27.20 -10.35 29.35
C TRP A 93 -26.31 -11.53 28.91
N LEU A 94 -26.68 -12.18 27.80
CA LEU A 94 -25.93 -13.27 27.18
C LEU A 94 -25.23 -12.75 25.93
N GLY A 95 -23.90 -12.88 25.88
CA GLY A 95 -23.09 -12.48 24.72
C GLY A 95 -23.23 -13.39 23.48
N ILE A 96 -24.29 -14.19 23.40
CA ILE A 96 -24.62 -15.08 22.28
C ILE A 96 -26.07 -14.81 21.91
N THR A 97 -26.31 -14.56 20.62
CA THR A 97 -27.66 -14.43 20.08
C THR A 97 -27.82 -15.38 18.90
N ARG A 98 -28.83 -16.26 18.98
CA ARG A 98 -29.23 -17.14 17.87
C ARG A 98 -30.00 -16.33 16.84
N SER A 99 -29.59 -16.37 15.57
CA SER A 99 -30.34 -15.82 14.45
C SER A 99 -31.11 -16.95 13.78
N THR A 100 -32.40 -17.05 14.09
CA THR A 100 -33.31 -18.03 13.51
C THR A 100 -34.14 -17.40 12.39
N ILE A 101 -34.18 -18.04 11.23
CA ILE A 101 -35.07 -17.70 10.11
C ILE A 101 -35.87 -18.97 9.81
N ASP A 102 -37.20 -18.85 9.81
CA ASP A 102 -38.12 -19.98 9.58
C ASP A 102 -37.91 -21.18 10.51
N ASP A 103 -37.72 -20.91 11.81
CA ASP A 103 -37.40 -21.90 12.87
C ASP A 103 -36.06 -22.65 12.70
N GLU A 104 -35.28 -22.32 11.67
CA GLU A 104 -33.94 -22.88 11.45
C GLU A 104 -32.86 -21.88 11.89
N VAL A 105 -31.90 -22.36 12.68
CA VAL A 105 -30.75 -21.53 13.11
C VAL A 105 -29.81 -21.37 11.93
N GLN A 106 -29.78 -20.18 11.33
CA GLN A 106 -28.91 -19.87 10.19
C GLN A 106 -27.53 -19.38 10.62
N SER A 107 -27.46 -18.59 11.69
CA SER A 107 -26.17 -18.05 12.17
C SER A 107 -26.20 -17.70 13.65
N TYR A 108 -25.00 -17.66 14.23
CA TYR A 108 -24.78 -17.20 15.60
C TYR A 108 -24.13 -15.83 15.59
N LYS A 109 -24.72 -14.90 16.34
CA LYS A 109 -24.10 -13.60 16.62
C LYS A 109 -23.41 -13.68 17.97
N LEU A 110 -22.09 -13.53 17.95
CA LEU A 110 -21.25 -13.47 19.14
C LEU A 110 -20.93 -12.01 19.45
N TRP A 111 -21.21 -11.62 20.69
CA TRP A 111 -20.96 -10.28 21.20
C TRP A 111 -19.74 -10.31 22.10
N VAL A 112 -18.65 -9.75 21.62
CA VAL A 112 -17.34 -9.87 22.26
C VAL A 112 -16.64 -8.52 22.35
N ASN A 113 -15.49 -8.49 23.00
CA ASN A 113 -14.64 -7.31 23.06
C ASN A 113 -13.28 -7.66 22.44
N LEU A 114 -13.05 -7.19 21.22
CA LEU A 114 -11.84 -7.35 20.43
C LEU A 114 -10.99 -6.08 20.49
N ASN A 115 -9.67 -6.28 20.55
CA ASN A 115 -8.71 -5.19 20.63
C ASN A 115 -8.26 -4.75 19.22
N GLY A 116 -9.09 -3.94 18.54
CA GLY A 116 -8.68 -3.23 17.33
C GLY A 116 -8.50 -4.11 16.07
N THR A 117 -9.30 -5.17 15.93
CA THR A 117 -9.30 -6.04 14.75
C THR A 117 -9.98 -5.34 13.56
N PRO A 118 -9.46 -5.43 12.33
CA PRO A 118 -10.12 -4.90 11.14
C PRO A 118 -11.37 -5.71 10.78
N ILE A 119 -12.38 -5.05 10.19
CA ILE A 119 -13.63 -5.68 9.71
C ILE A 119 -13.32 -6.73 8.64
N GLY A 120 -13.95 -7.92 8.72
CA GLY A 120 -13.79 -9.00 7.74
C GLY A 120 -13.80 -10.42 8.34
N LYS A 121 -13.46 -11.41 7.51
CA LYS A 121 -13.33 -12.83 7.89
C LYS A 121 -12.03 -13.07 8.65
N HIS A 122 -12.14 -13.64 9.85
CA HIS A 122 -10.99 -14.01 10.66
C HIS A 122 -11.17 -15.40 11.27
N GLN A 123 -10.05 -16.03 11.58
CA GLN A 123 -10.05 -17.26 12.36
C GLN A 123 -10.02 -16.88 13.85
N PHE A 124 -11.03 -17.31 14.59
CA PHE A 124 -11.16 -17.05 16.02
C PHE A 124 -10.93 -18.34 16.81
N GLN A 125 -10.36 -18.18 17.98
CA GLN A 125 -10.23 -19.24 18.97
C GLN A 125 -10.96 -18.82 20.25
N LEU A 126 -11.92 -19.63 20.69
CA LEU A 126 -12.60 -19.44 21.96
C LEU A 126 -11.64 -19.77 23.10
N ARG A 127 -11.33 -18.78 23.96
CA ARG A 127 -10.35 -18.94 25.05
C ARG A 127 -10.99 -19.16 26.40
N ALA A 128 -12.03 -18.40 26.70
CA ALA A 128 -12.68 -18.43 27.99
C ALA A 128 -14.08 -17.84 27.93
N ILE A 129 -14.94 -18.29 28.83
CA ILE A 129 -16.20 -17.64 29.17
C ILE A 129 -15.94 -16.85 30.45
N LYS A 130 -16.28 -15.56 30.46
CA LYS A 130 -16.18 -14.71 31.63
C LYS A 130 -17.58 -14.30 32.07
N ALA A 131 -18.03 -14.83 33.20
CA ALA A 131 -19.20 -14.33 33.89
C ALA A 131 -18.81 -13.06 34.67
N ASN A 132 -19.43 -11.93 34.33
CA ASN A 132 -19.36 -10.69 35.10
C ASN A 132 -20.73 -10.43 35.75
N GLU A 133 -20.79 -9.47 36.67
CA GLU A 133 -22.06 -8.99 37.24
C GLU A 133 -23.02 -8.43 36.16
N SER A 134 -22.47 -7.93 35.04
CA SER A 134 -23.24 -7.37 33.93
C SER A 134 -23.75 -8.42 32.93
N GLY A 135 -23.24 -9.65 32.96
CA GLY A 135 -23.56 -10.67 31.97
C GLY A 135 -22.43 -11.63 31.68
N ILE A 136 -22.68 -12.54 30.74
CA ILE A 136 -21.72 -13.54 30.31
C ILE A 136 -21.08 -13.10 29.00
N GLU A 137 -19.77 -12.92 29.02
CA GLU A 137 -18.98 -12.46 27.89
C GLU A 137 -18.01 -13.54 27.43
N LEU A 138 -17.94 -13.75 26.11
CA LEU A 138 -17.00 -14.66 25.48
C LEU A 138 -15.67 -13.94 25.22
N LYS A 139 -14.57 -14.54 25.66
CA LYS A 139 -13.22 -14.10 25.29
C LYS A 139 -12.72 -14.91 24.12
N LEU A 140 -12.64 -14.24 22.98
CA LEU A 140 -12.03 -14.79 21.77
C LEU A 140 -10.59 -14.28 21.64
N LYS A 141 -9.73 -15.13 21.08
CA LYS A 141 -8.45 -14.71 20.54
C LYS A 141 -8.54 -14.78 19.02
N VAL A 142 -8.19 -13.69 18.37
CA VAL A 142 -7.94 -13.66 16.92
C VAL A 142 -6.66 -14.45 16.66
N MET A 143 -6.77 -15.50 15.86
CA MET A 143 -5.62 -16.17 15.27
C MET A 143 -5.30 -15.40 13.99
N ASP A 144 -4.01 -15.17 13.78
CA ASP A 144 -3.49 -14.26 12.76
C ASP A 144 -4.17 -14.46 11.40
N GLU A 145 -4.35 -13.35 10.67
CA GLU A 145 -5.11 -13.28 9.42
C GLU A 145 -4.76 -14.48 8.52
N LEU A 146 -5.77 -15.22 8.07
CA LEU A 146 -5.66 -15.91 6.79
C LEU A 146 -5.24 -14.81 5.82
N GLY A 147 -3.93 -14.76 5.55
CA GLY A 147 -3.31 -13.66 4.84
C GLY A 147 -4.10 -13.40 3.56
N TYR A 148 -4.05 -12.15 3.12
CA TYR A 148 -4.55 -11.55 1.89
C TYR A 148 -4.60 -12.42 0.60
N SER A 149 -4.17 -13.68 0.61
CA SER A 149 -4.45 -14.74 -0.36
C SER A 149 -5.95 -15.03 -0.60
N SER A 150 -6.86 -14.80 0.36
CA SER A 150 -8.31 -14.97 0.11
C SER A 150 -8.93 -13.82 -0.68
N LEU A 151 -8.27 -12.67 -0.80
CA LEU A 151 -8.74 -11.60 -1.68
C LEU A 151 -8.51 -11.92 -3.16
N ASN A 152 -7.64 -12.88 -3.50
CA ASN A 152 -7.49 -13.34 -4.89
C ASN A 152 -8.50 -14.41 -5.29
N SER A 153 -9.06 -15.18 -4.34
CA SER A 153 -10.12 -16.15 -4.64
C SER A 153 -11.51 -15.49 -4.79
N VAL A 154 -11.66 -14.22 -4.42
CA VAL A 154 -12.88 -13.43 -4.68
C VAL A 154 -12.93 -12.90 -6.12
N TRP A 155 -11.78 -12.80 -6.81
CA TRP A 155 -11.71 -12.31 -8.19
C TRP A 155 -11.46 -13.43 -9.21
N ASP A 156 -11.29 -14.67 -8.75
CA ASP A 156 -10.98 -15.84 -9.59
C ASP A 156 -11.98 -16.99 -9.38
N ASP A 157 -13.21 -16.65 -8.97
CA ASP A 157 -14.33 -17.55 -9.19
C ASP A 157 -15.20 -16.97 -10.30
N ASN A 158 -15.06 -17.57 -11.48
CA ASN A 158 -15.98 -17.46 -12.62
C ASN A 158 -17.37 -18.06 -12.29
N SER A 159 -17.79 -18.04 -11.03
CA SER A 159 -19.16 -18.24 -10.64
C SER A 159 -19.89 -16.91 -10.86
N HIS A 160 -20.80 -16.92 -11.83
CA HIS A 160 -21.79 -15.88 -12.03
C HIS A 160 -22.48 -15.59 -10.68
N SER A 161 -21.95 -14.64 -9.91
CA SER A 161 -22.70 -13.93 -8.90
C SER A 161 -23.69 -13.06 -9.67
N SER A 162 -24.79 -13.67 -10.11
CA SER A 162 -26.04 -12.97 -10.26
C SER A 162 -26.43 -12.48 -8.88
N PHE A 163 -25.73 -11.43 -8.42
CA PHE A 163 -26.25 -10.55 -7.40
C PHE A 163 -27.67 -10.27 -7.83
N GLU A 164 -28.61 -10.60 -6.96
CA GLU A 164 -30.00 -10.21 -7.04
C GLU A 164 -30.08 -8.68 -6.91
N PHE A 165 -29.56 -7.98 -7.92
CA PHE A 165 -29.71 -6.54 -8.15
C PHE A 165 -31.18 -6.16 -8.30
N LYS A 166 -32.09 -7.13 -8.34
CA LYS A 166 -33.52 -6.91 -8.49
C LYS A 166 -34.18 -6.39 -7.21
N ASP A 167 -33.67 -6.79 -6.04
CA ASP A 167 -34.34 -6.48 -4.75
C ASP A 167 -33.70 -5.31 -4.00
N MET A 168 -32.41 -5.02 -4.22
CA MET A 168 -31.78 -3.78 -3.71
C MET A 168 -31.96 -2.56 -4.65
N SER A 169 -32.49 -2.78 -5.86
CA SER A 169 -32.72 -1.74 -6.87
C SER A 169 -34.09 -1.08 -6.70
N THR A 170 -34.29 -0.40 -5.57
CA THR A 170 -35.38 0.57 -5.48
C THR A 170 -35.09 1.69 -6.48
N TYR A 171 -36.03 2.01 -7.39
CA TYR A 171 -35.87 3.04 -8.44
C TYR A 171 -35.36 4.39 -7.92
N HIS A 172 -35.68 4.71 -6.66
CA HIS A 172 -35.20 5.89 -5.97
C HIS A 172 -33.66 5.90 -5.83
N ASN A 173 -33.08 4.78 -5.39
CA ASN A 173 -31.63 4.64 -5.20
C ASN A 173 -30.89 4.72 -6.54
N ILE A 174 -31.42 4.14 -7.63
CA ILE A 174 -30.80 4.26 -8.96
C ILE A 174 -30.77 5.72 -9.42
N CYS A 175 -31.85 6.46 -9.22
CA CYS A 175 -31.93 7.85 -9.65
C CYS A 175 -30.89 8.72 -8.92
N GLU A 176 -30.72 8.50 -7.62
CA GLU A 176 -29.72 9.20 -6.81
C GLU A 176 -28.29 8.80 -7.17
N ILE A 177 -28.02 7.50 -7.36
CA ILE A 177 -26.71 7.00 -7.81
C ILE A 177 -26.36 7.57 -9.19
N THR A 178 -27.32 7.68 -10.11
CA THR A 178 -27.08 8.24 -11.44
C THR A 178 -26.72 9.72 -11.38
N LYS A 179 -27.41 10.50 -10.52
CA LYS A 179 -27.09 11.92 -10.30
C LYS A 179 -25.71 12.09 -9.69
N PHE A 180 -25.37 11.29 -8.68
CA PHE A 180 -24.06 11.31 -8.05
C PHE A 180 -22.96 10.91 -9.04
N SER A 181 -23.17 9.85 -9.81
CA SER A 181 -22.26 9.38 -10.85
C SER A 181 -22.02 10.45 -11.92
N GLY A 182 -23.05 11.18 -12.35
CA GLY A 182 -22.91 12.29 -13.28
C GLY A 182 -22.01 13.41 -12.76
N VAL A 183 -22.19 13.81 -11.49
CA VAL A 183 -21.33 14.82 -10.84
C VAL A 183 -19.90 14.31 -10.71
N LEU A 184 -19.73 13.03 -10.36
CA LEU A 184 -18.42 12.40 -10.23
C LEU A 184 -17.67 12.38 -11.56
N ILE A 185 -18.33 12.00 -12.66
CA ILE A 185 -17.74 11.99 -14.00
C ILE A 185 -17.34 13.42 -14.41
N MET A 186 -18.21 14.41 -14.19
CA MET A 186 -17.89 15.81 -14.49
C MET A 186 -16.71 16.34 -13.66
N SER A 187 -16.60 15.93 -12.39
CA SER A 187 -15.47 16.28 -11.55
C SER A 187 -14.17 15.67 -12.07
N ILE A 188 -14.18 14.39 -12.47
CA ILE A 188 -13.01 13.72 -13.03
C ILE A 188 -12.56 14.39 -14.33
N ILE A 189 -13.50 14.69 -15.23
CA ILE A 189 -13.19 15.37 -16.49
C ILE A 189 -12.58 16.75 -16.23
N THR A 190 -13.13 17.50 -15.27
CA THR A 190 -12.63 18.83 -14.92
C THR A 190 -11.20 18.76 -14.36
N ILE A 191 -10.95 17.84 -13.43
CA ILE A 191 -9.62 17.63 -12.85
C ILE A 191 -8.65 17.17 -13.94
N ALA A 192 -9.04 16.23 -14.79
CA ALA A 192 -8.23 15.74 -15.89
C ALA A 192 -7.89 16.84 -16.89
N GLY A 193 -8.86 17.67 -17.28
CA GLY A 193 -8.65 18.81 -18.17
C GLY A 193 -7.65 19.82 -17.60
N ASN A 194 -7.79 20.17 -16.32
CA ASN A 194 -6.84 21.06 -15.65
C ASN A 194 -5.43 20.47 -15.59
N ILE A 195 -5.31 19.19 -15.23
CA ILE A 195 -4.00 18.49 -15.21
C ILE A 195 -3.39 18.47 -16.60
N LEU A 196 -4.18 18.20 -17.65
CA LEU A 196 -3.68 18.19 -19.03
C LEU A 196 -3.16 19.56 -19.46
N TRP A 197 -3.87 20.63 -19.09
CA TRP A 197 -3.48 22.00 -19.38
C TRP A 197 -2.17 22.37 -18.68
N TYR A 198 -2.06 22.09 -17.37
CA TYR A 198 -0.81 22.28 -16.62
C TYR A 198 0.34 21.43 -17.17
N CYS A 199 0.06 20.18 -17.53
CA CYS A 199 1.04 19.27 -18.11
C CYS A 199 1.54 19.77 -19.47
N GLY A 200 0.65 20.31 -20.31
CA GLY A 200 1.00 20.91 -21.59
C GLY A 200 1.94 22.11 -21.45
N ASP A 201 1.58 23.06 -20.59
CA ASP A 201 2.41 24.24 -20.32
C ASP A 201 3.77 23.87 -19.72
N TYR A 202 3.80 22.89 -18.83
CA TYR A 202 5.04 22.39 -18.25
C TYR A 202 5.89 21.66 -19.29
N SER A 203 5.29 20.81 -20.12
CA SER A 203 5.97 20.05 -21.17
C SER A 203 6.59 20.98 -22.22
N LEU A 204 5.92 22.06 -22.59
CA LEU A 204 6.47 23.07 -23.49
C LEU A 204 7.70 23.77 -22.90
N LYS A 205 7.63 24.19 -21.63
CA LYS A 205 8.78 24.80 -20.93
C LYS A 205 9.93 23.81 -20.79
N PHE A 206 9.63 22.57 -20.45
CA PHE A 206 10.61 21.49 -20.33
C PHE A 206 11.31 21.22 -21.67
N THR A 207 10.56 21.13 -22.75
CA THR A 207 11.10 20.90 -24.10
C THR A 207 12.01 22.05 -24.54
N HIS A 208 11.64 23.29 -24.21
CA HIS A 208 12.47 24.47 -24.50
C HIS A 208 13.81 24.43 -23.76
N GLU A 209 13.79 24.16 -22.46
CA GLU A 209 15.03 24.04 -21.67
C GLU A 209 15.86 22.83 -22.08
N LEU A 210 15.22 21.71 -22.42
CA LEU A 210 15.88 20.51 -22.94
C LEU A 210 16.54 20.79 -24.30
N THR A 211 15.92 21.59 -25.16
CA THR A 211 16.50 21.99 -26.45
C THR A 211 17.76 22.84 -26.23
N LYS A 212 17.73 23.81 -25.31
CA LYS A 212 18.93 24.58 -24.96
C LYS A 212 20.03 23.67 -24.41
N LEU A 213 19.68 22.71 -23.56
CA LEU A 213 20.62 21.74 -23.02
C LEU A 213 21.25 20.90 -24.14
N ILE A 214 20.46 20.41 -25.09
CA ILE A 214 20.98 19.68 -26.25
C ILE A 214 21.94 20.56 -27.07
N GLN A 215 21.59 21.83 -27.32
CA GLN A 215 22.45 22.74 -28.06
C GLN A 215 23.82 22.94 -27.39
N VAL A 216 23.83 23.04 -26.05
CA VAL A 216 25.08 23.16 -25.28
C VAL A 216 25.85 21.83 -25.22
N MET A 217 25.15 20.70 -25.12
CA MET A 217 25.76 19.37 -25.01
C MET A 217 26.30 18.84 -26.34
N THR A 218 25.69 19.19 -27.48
CA THR A 218 26.09 18.68 -28.80
C THR A 218 27.58 18.89 -29.13
N PRO A 219 28.18 20.09 -28.98
CA PRO A 219 29.61 20.27 -29.25
C PRO A 219 30.50 19.51 -28.26
N ILE A 220 30.05 19.31 -27.01
CA ILE A 220 30.78 18.53 -26.00
C ILE A 220 30.83 17.07 -26.44
N ILE A 221 29.70 16.51 -26.87
CA ILE A 221 29.60 15.14 -27.37
C ILE A 221 30.47 14.98 -28.63
N PHE A 222 30.41 15.91 -29.59
CA PHE A 222 31.29 15.86 -30.77
C PHE A 222 32.77 15.95 -30.39
N GLY A 223 33.15 16.79 -29.43
CA GLY A 223 34.52 16.85 -28.94
C GLY A 223 35.00 15.52 -28.32
N ILE A 224 34.15 14.85 -27.54
CA ILE A 224 34.44 13.54 -26.97
C ILE A 224 34.56 12.48 -28.07
N LEU A 225 33.67 12.48 -29.05
CA LEU A 225 33.72 11.55 -30.17
C LEU A 225 34.98 11.75 -31.02
N ASP A 226 35.38 12.98 -31.30
CA ASP A 226 36.61 13.30 -32.02
C ASP A 226 37.86 12.87 -31.23
N PHE A 227 37.86 13.10 -29.92
CA PHE A 227 38.93 12.63 -29.04
C PHE A 227 39.05 11.10 -29.08
N MET A 228 37.92 10.40 -28.92
CA MET A 228 37.87 8.94 -29.02
C MET A 228 38.34 8.44 -30.39
N SER A 229 37.90 9.07 -31.47
CA SER A 229 38.30 8.74 -32.84
C SER A 229 39.81 8.90 -33.04
N LYS A 230 40.42 9.97 -32.50
CA LYS A 230 41.88 10.17 -32.52
C LYS A 230 42.63 9.17 -31.65
N CYS A 231 42.11 8.83 -30.47
CA CYS A 231 42.69 7.81 -29.61
C CYS A 231 42.72 6.45 -30.33
N VAL A 232 41.59 6.06 -30.92
CA VAL A 232 41.47 4.80 -31.67
C VAL A 232 42.35 4.83 -32.91
N GLY A 233 42.35 5.91 -33.69
CA GLY A 233 43.21 6.08 -34.87
C GLY A 233 44.71 6.04 -34.54
N GLY A 234 45.12 6.71 -33.47
CA GLY A 234 46.50 6.67 -32.98
C GLY A 234 46.90 5.27 -32.50
N PHE A 235 45.99 4.56 -31.83
CA PHE A 235 46.20 3.17 -31.41
C PHE A 235 46.36 2.23 -32.60
N TYR A 236 45.52 2.35 -33.63
CA TYR A 236 45.68 1.60 -34.88
C TYR A 236 47.00 1.93 -35.59
N TRP A 237 47.42 3.19 -35.60
CA TRP A 237 48.70 3.59 -36.19
C TRP A 237 49.90 3.03 -35.42
N LEU A 238 49.83 2.97 -34.08
CA LEU A 238 50.84 2.31 -33.25
C LEU A 238 50.95 0.82 -33.55
N ILE A 239 49.80 0.13 -33.66
CA ILE A 239 49.76 -1.29 -34.06
C ILE A 239 50.38 -1.46 -35.45
N TYR A 240 50.04 -0.59 -36.40
CA TYR A 240 50.59 -0.61 -37.75
C TYR A 240 52.12 -0.44 -37.75
N MET A 241 52.66 0.51 -37.00
CA MET A 241 54.11 0.71 -36.87
C MET A 241 54.81 -0.45 -36.18
N LEU A 242 54.19 -1.05 -35.16
CA LEU A 242 54.70 -2.25 -34.50
C LEU A 242 54.81 -3.42 -35.49
N TRP A 243 53.80 -3.57 -36.35
CA TRP A 243 53.76 -4.66 -37.32
C TRP A 243 54.62 -4.42 -38.56
N ARG A 244 54.80 -3.16 -38.96
CA ARG A 244 55.70 -2.75 -40.06
C ARG A 244 57.19 -2.84 -39.70
N GLY A 245 57.51 -3.21 -38.44
CA GLY A 245 58.85 -3.47 -37.91
C GLY A 245 59.98 -3.57 -38.93
N ASN A 246 60.81 -2.53 -38.97
CA ASN A 246 62.17 -2.48 -39.52
C ASN A 246 62.41 -2.76 -41.02
N SER A 247 61.37 -2.91 -41.85
CA SER A 247 61.59 -3.37 -43.23
C SER A 247 62.08 -2.31 -44.23
N ASP A 248 62.02 -0.99 -43.96
CA ASP A 248 62.58 0.00 -44.89
C ASP A 248 63.21 1.21 -44.20
N ARG A 249 64.51 1.36 -44.48
CA ARG A 249 65.34 2.52 -44.14
C ARG A 249 64.79 3.78 -44.82
N THR A 250 64.65 4.84 -44.03
CA THR A 250 64.45 6.26 -44.38
C THR A 250 64.47 6.63 -45.88
N PRO A 251 63.42 7.29 -46.42
CA PRO A 251 63.59 8.02 -47.68
C PRO A 251 64.52 9.21 -47.43
N LYS A 252 65.69 9.21 -48.06
CA LYS A 252 66.59 10.37 -48.11
C LYS A 252 65.82 11.52 -48.75
N TYR A 253 65.54 12.57 -47.99
CA TYR A 253 65.14 13.86 -48.54
C TYR A 253 66.28 14.38 -49.41
N SER A 254 66.19 14.19 -50.72
CA SER A 254 67.03 14.87 -51.68
C SER A 254 66.46 16.28 -51.84
N TYR A 255 67.07 17.26 -51.17
CA TYR A 255 66.78 18.66 -51.43
C TYR A 255 67.18 18.95 -52.89
N PRO A 256 66.30 19.53 -53.74
CA PRO A 256 66.75 20.02 -55.04
C PRO A 256 67.76 21.14 -54.80
N ALA A 257 68.98 20.97 -55.31
CA ALA A 257 70.01 21.99 -55.28
C ALA A 257 69.49 23.25 -55.99
N ILE A 258 69.31 24.32 -55.21
CA ILE A 258 68.91 25.64 -55.69
C ILE A 258 70.11 26.22 -56.46
N ASN A 259 69.90 26.46 -57.75
CA ASN A 259 70.84 27.15 -58.63
C ASN A 259 70.86 28.65 -58.24
N PRO A 260 71.98 29.24 -57.79
CA PRO A 260 71.99 30.59 -57.21
C PRO A 260 71.87 31.76 -58.22
N SER A 261 71.52 31.51 -59.48
CA SER A 261 71.50 32.53 -60.54
C SER A 261 70.11 33.07 -60.94
N GLN A 262 69.05 32.72 -60.22
CA GLN A 262 67.72 33.34 -60.39
C GLN A 262 67.33 34.14 -59.15
N LEU A 263 67.89 35.35 -59.03
CA LEU A 263 67.30 36.44 -58.27
C LEU A 263 65.95 36.80 -58.92
N ALA A 264 64.88 36.15 -58.47
CA ALA A 264 63.53 36.53 -58.79
C ALA A 264 63.22 37.86 -58.08
N ILE A 265 63.38 38.96 -58.82
CA ILE A 265 62.80 40.26 -58.48
C ILE A 265 61.29 40.07 -58.48
N MET A 266 60.69 39.99 -57.29
CA MET A 266 59.24 39.92 -57.13
C MET A 266 58.67 41.35 -57.19
N PRO A 267 57.80 41.70 -58.16
CA PRO A 267 57.10 42.97 -58.15
C PRO A 267 56.07 43.00 -57.02
N GLY A 268 56.06 44.11 -56.27
CA GLY A 268 55.26 44.29 -55.07
C GLY A 268 53.74 44.26 -55.30
N PRO A 269 52.95 43.98 -54.25
CA PRO A 269 51.50 43.84 -54.35
C PRO A 269 50.79 45.18 -54.61
N SER A 270 49.99 45.21 -55.67
CA SER A 270 49.05 46.29 -55.99
C SER A 270 47.99 46.44 -54.90
N PRO A 271 47.67 47.66 -54.43
CA PRO A 271 46.66 47.86 -53.39
C PRO A 271 45.26 47.66 -53.98
N THR A 272 44.61 46.54 -53.64
CA THR A 272 43.19 46.33 -53.91
C THR A 272 42.35 47.18 -52.97
N ARG A 273 41.73 48.20 -53.56
CA ARG A 273 40.84 49.20 -52.97
C ARG A 273 39.64 48.53 -52.28
N ARG A 274 39.60 48.56 -50.94
CA ARG A 274 38.42 48.16 -50.15
C ARG A 274 37.30 49.19 -50.34
N SER A 275 36.24 48.80 -51.03
CA SER A 275 34.96 49.54 -51.03
C SER A 275 34.18 49.17 -49.76
N TYR A 276 33.99 50.13 -48.87
CA TYR A 276 33.11 49.98 -47.71
C TYR A 276 31.65 50.20 -48.13
N PRO A 277 30.70 49.36 -47.69
CA PRO A 277 29.28 49.59 -47.95
C PRO A 277 28.73 50.75 -47.11
N VAL A 278 28.01 51.66 -47.76
CA VAL A 278 27.34 52.82 -47.16
C VAL A 278 26.08 52.35 -46.39
N PRO A 279 25.87 52.77 -45.13
CA PRO A 279 24.67 52.42 -44.38
C PRO A 279 23.47 53.26 -44.86
N LYS A 280 22.36 52.58 -45.19
CA LYS A 280 21.07 53.21 -45.48
C LYS A 280 20.46 53.74 -44.18
N ARG A 281 20.31 55.07 -44.08
CA ARG A 281 19.48 55.73 -43.07
C ARG A 281 18.00 55.50 -43.42
N TYR A 282 17.26 54.87 -42.51
CA TYR A 282 15.80 54.90 -42.53
C TYR A 282 15.34 56.20 -41.87
N PHE A 283 14.65 57.05 -42.63
CA PHE A 283 13.86 58.14 -42.07
C PHE A 283 12.53 57.57 -41.55
N LYS A 284 12.09 58.18 -40.46
CA LYS A 284 10.96 57.83 -39.60
C LYS A 284 9.62 58.15 -40.26
#